data_AF-A0A958FAM0-F1
#
_entry.id   AF-A0A958FAM0-F1
#
_cell.length_a   1.000
_cell.length_b   1.000
_cell.length_c   1.000
_cell.angle_alpha   90.00
_cell.angle_beta   90.00
_cell.angle_gamma   90.00
#
_symmetry.space_group_name_H-M   'P 1'
#
loop_
_entity.id
_entity.type
_entity.pdbx_description
1 polymer ?
#
loop_
_entity_poly.entity_id
_entity_poly.type
_entity_poly.pdbx_seq_one_letter_code
_entity_poly.pdbx_strand_id
1 'polypeptide(L)'
;CEAEFVPQGRWRSAPLKAGGKLRIKYEQPEGTSLSLTLHAGGNIYPLTLSQSQTLRAGVFMDTMPLPAQLAGKNINIELQFHTTDTHRSPVVYEIVML
;
A
#
# COMPACT_ATOMS: atom_id res chain seq x y z
N CYS A 1 -16.12 14.97 -4.19
CA CYS A 1 -16.30 13.73 -3.40
C CYS A 1 -15.77 13.98 -2.02
N GLU A 2 -16.65 14.05 -1.03
CA GLU A 2 -16.26 14.13 0.38
C GLU A 2 -15.84 12.73 0.85
N ALA A 3 -14.72 12.63 1.56
CA ALA A 3 -14.21 11.35 2.03
C ALA A 3 -15.00 10.89 3.26
N GLU A 4 -15.77 9.81 3.12
CA GLU A 4 -16.36 9.10 4.26
C GLU A 4 -15.24 8.62 5.21
N PHE A 5 -15.29 9.07 6.46
CA PHE A 5 -14.42 8.60 7.54
C PHE A 5 -14.89 7.21 7.98
N VAL A 6 -14.38 6.16 7.34
CA VAL A 6 -14.67 4.77 7.70
C VAL A 6 -13.51 4.19 8.52
N PRO A 7 -13.75 3.48 9.65
CA PRO A 7 -12.71 2.78 10.44
C PRO A 7 -11.96 1.69 9.65
N GLN A 8 -12.39 1.39 8.44
CA GLN A 8 -11.64 0.62 7.45
C GLN A 8 -11.55 1.41 6.15
N GLY A 9 -10.49 2.21 6.00
CA GLY A 9 -10.20 2.95 4.78
C GLY A 9 -9.59 2.04 3.72
N ARG A 10 -9.93 2.27 2.45
CA ARG A 10 -9.24 1.65 1.31
C ARG A 10 -8.69 2.73 0.39
N TRP A 11 -7.42 2.60 0.06
CA TRP A 11 -6.79 3.40 -0.97
C TRP A 11 -6.45 2.49 -2.15
N ARG A 12 -6.67 2.97 -3.38
CA ARG A 12 -6.31 2.25 -4.61
C ARG A 12 -5.51 3.15 -5.53
N SER A 13 -4.43 2.61 -6.10
CA SER A 13 -3.66 3.29 -7.13
C SER A 13 -4.39 3.27 -8.48
N ALA A 14 -4.05 4.24 -9.34
CA ALA A 14 -4.26 4.08 -10.77
C ALA A 14 -3.50 2.82 -11.28
N PRO A 15 -3.86 2.27 -12.46
CA PRO A 15 -3.11 1.17 -13.04
C PRO A 15 -1.66 1.57 -13.29
N LEU A 16 -0.72 0.72 -12.87
CA LEU A 16 0.71 0.89 -13.00
C LEU A 16 1.31 -0.30 -13.76
N LYS A 17 2.33 -0.07 -14.57
CA LYS A 17 3.07 -1.16 -15.21
C LYS A 17 4.05 -1.74 -14.20
N ALA A 18 3.89 -3.02 -13.85
CA ALA A 18 4.72 -3.69 -12.85
C ALA A 18 6.18 -3.79 -13.33
N GLY A 19 7.09 -3.27 -12.50
CA GLY A 19 8.54 -3.42 -12.62
C GLY A 19 9.06 -4.69 -11.95
N GLY A 20 10.34 -4.70 -11.58
CA GLY A 20 10.94 -5.77 -10.80
C GLY A 20 10.72 -5.61 -9.29
N LYS A 21 10.63 -4.36 -8.82
CA LYS A 21 10.37 -4.04 -7.40
C LYS A 21 9.31 -2.96 -7.25
N LEU A 22 8.66 -2.98 -6.10
CA LEU A 22 7.75 -1.95 -5.63
C LEU A 22 8.42 -1.21 -4.48
N ARG A 23 8.57 0.11 -4.61
CA ARG A 23 8.88 1.00 -3.50
C ARG A 23 7.63 1.76 -3.10
N ILE A 24 7.30 1.74 -1.81
CA ILE A 24 6.13 2.44 -1.25
C ILE A 24 6.52 3.22 -0.01
N LYS A 25 6.04 4.46 0.08
CA LYS A 25 6.18 5.31 1.27
C LYS A 25 4.78 5.60 1.83
N TYR A 26 4.58 5.30 3.10
CA TYR A 26 3.26 5.36 3.74
C TYR A 26 3.33 5.82 5.19
N GLU A 27 2.23 6.36 5.69
CA GLU A 27 1.98 6.61 7.10
C GLU A 27 1.23 5.44 7.73
N GLN A 28 1.68 4.97 8.88
CA GLN A 28 0.97 4.03 9.74
C GLN A 28 0.94 4.59 11.17
N PRO A 29 -0.16 5.24 11.58
CA PRO A 29 -0.32 5.73 12.95
C PRO A 29 -0.29 4.60 14.00
N GLU A 30 0.04 4.94 15.24
CA GLU A 30 0.00 4.00 16.35
C GLU A 30 -1.42 3.42 16.54
N GLY A 31 -1.52 2.13 16.86
CA GLY A 31 -2.81 1.44 17.02
C GLY A 31 -3.47 1.03 15.70
N THR A 32 -2.77 1.15 14.57
CA THR A 32 -3.32 0.83 13.24
C THR A 32 -2.54 -0.27 12.54
N SER A 33 -3.21 -1.01 11.64
CA SER A 33 -2.59 -1.98 10.75
C SER A 33 -2.93 -1.72 9.28
N LEU A 34 -2.00 -2.12 8.41
CA LEU A 34 -2.09 -1.93 6.97
C LEU A 34 -1.90 -3.27 6.25
N SER A 35 -2.74 -3.53 5.26
CA SER A 35 -2.62 -4.66 4.34
C SER A 35 -2.40 -4.13 2.93
N LEU A 36 -1.40 -4.66 2.24
CA LEU A 36 -1.06 -4.31 0.86
C LEU A 36 -1.45 -5.46 -0.06
N THR A 37 -2.22 -5.17 -1.11
CA THR A 37 -2.64 -6.15 -2.12
C THR A 37 -2.37 -5.61 -3.52
N LEU A 38 -1.91 -6.49 -4.41
CA LEU A 38 -1.79 -6.20 -5.83
C LEU A 38 -2.90 -6.91 -6.60
N HIS A 39 -3.51 -6.20 -7.54
CA HIS A 39 -4.53 -6.75 -8.43
C HIS A 39 -3.99 -6.78 -9.86
N ALA A 40 -3.96 -7.96 -10.47
CA ALA A 40 -3.50 -8.12 -11.86
C ALA A 40 -4.30 -9.19 -12.59
N GLY A 41 -5.00 -8.80 -13.66
CA GLY A 41 -5.76 -9.74 -14.50
C GLY A 41 -6.79 -10.56 -13.71
N GLY A 42 -7.46 -9.96 -12.73
CA GLY A 42 -8.43 -10.62 -11.85
C GLY A 42 -7.84 -11.38 -10.66
N ASN A 43 -6.52 -11.56 -10.60
CA ASN A 43 -5.85 -12.20 -9.48
C ASN A 43 -5.45 -11.19 -8.39
N ILE A 44 -5.39 -11.66 -7.15
CA ILE A 44 -5.00 -10.88 -5.96
C ILE A 44 -3.69 -11.45 -5.41
N TYR A 45 -2.72 -10.57 -5.16
CA TYR A 45 -1.41 -10.93 -4.61
C TYR A 45 -1.17 -10.10 -3.34
N PRO A 46 -1.39 -10.68 -2.14
CA PRO A 46 -1.09 -9.99 -0.89
C PRO A 46 0.43 -9.84 -0.72
N LEU A 47 0.85 -8.69 -0.22
CA LEU A 47 2.23 -8.38 0.13
C LEU A 47 2.29 -7.91 1.58
N THR A 48 3.38 -8.26 2.26
CA THR A 48 3.61 -7.87 3.65
C THR A 48 4.47 -6.61 3.70
N LEU A 49 3.96 -5.58 4.37
CA LEU A 49 4.72 -4.39 4.74
C LEU A 49 5.56 -4.72 5.97
N SER A 50 6.87 -4.49 5.89
CA SER A 50 7.82 -4.84 6.96
C SER A 50 8.36 -3.65 7.72
N GLN A 51 7.99 -2.42 7.32
CA GLN A 51 8.52 -1.19 7.91
C GLN A 51 10.06 -1.13 7.88
N SER A 52 10.64 -1.62 6.78
CA SER A 52 12.07 -1.80 6.57
C SER A 52 12.89 -0.51 6.75
N GLN A 53 12.30 0.65 6.50
CA GLN A 53 12.90 1.94 6.80
C GLN A 53 11.91 2.91 7.44
N THR A 54 12.23 3.39 8.65
CA THR A 54 11.51 4.49 9.32
C THR A 54 12.08 5.83 8.87
N LEU A 55 11.24 6.69 8.28
CA LEU A 55 11.64 8.03 7.83
C LEU A 55 11.41 9.09 8.92
N ARG A 56 10.32 8.94 9.68
CA ARG A 56 9.98 9.72 10.89
C ARG A 56 8.92 8.93 11.67
N ALA A 57 8.55 9.40 12.86
CA ALA A 57 7.48 8.77 13.65
C ALA A 57 6.21 8.56 12.81
N GLY A 58 5.77 7.30 12.73
CA GLY A 58 4.59 6.88 11.96
C GLY A 58 4.74 6.87 10.43
N VAL A 59 5.89 7.22 9.86
CA VAL A 59 6.10 7.21 8.40
C VAL A 59 7.23 6.27 8.02
N PHE A 60 6.90 5.33 7.13
CA PHE A 60 7.76 4.23 6.73
C PHE A 60 7.94 4.20 5.22
N MET A 61 9.00 3.53 4.79
CA MET A 61 9.27 3.21 3.39
C MET A 61 9.65 1.74 3.29
N ASP A 62 9.02 1.04 2.35
CA ASP A 62 9.31 -0.35 2.03
C ASP A 62 9.70 -0.50 0.55
N THR A 63 10.72 -1.32 0.30
CA THR A 63 11.08 -1.76 -1.06
C THR A 63 11.03 -3.27 -1.11
N MET A 64 10.15 -3.82 -1.93
CA MET A 64 9.88 -5.26 -1.99
C MET A 64 9.90 -5.78 -3.44
N PRO A 65 10.39 -7.02 -3.66
CA PRO A 65 10.32 -7.64 -4.97
C PRO A 65 8.87 -7.92 -5.36
N LEU A 66 8.54 -7.72 -6.63
CA LEU A 66 7.25 -8.14 -7.16
C LEU A 66 7.31 -9.62 -7.58
N PRO A 67 6.19 -10.37 -7.46
CA PRO A 67 6.11 -11.71 -8.05
C PRO A 67 6.47 -11.67 -9.54
N ALA A 68 7.41 -12.52 -9.97
CA ALA A 68 7.95 -12.48 -11.34
C ALA A 68 6.86 -12.57 -12.43
N GLN A 69 5.76 -13.27 -12.15
CA GLN A 69 4.59 -13.39 -13.02
C GLN A 69 3.82 -12.08 -13.26
N LEU A 70 4.12 -11.02 -12.51
CA LEU A 70 3.54 -9.69 -12.69
C LEU A 70 4.39 -8.81 -13.62
N ALA A 71 5.64 -9.17 -13.90
CA ALA A 71 6.55 -8.34 -14.69
C ALA A 71 5.92 -7.93 -16.03
N GLY A 72 5.87 -6.62 -16.29
CA GLY A 72 5.32 -6.04 -17.52
C GLY A 72 3.78 -5.99 -17.59
N LYS A 73 3.05 -6.54 -16.62
CA LYS A 73 1.58 -6.46 -16.54
C LYS A 73 1.12 -5.13 -15.95
N ASN A 74 -0.11 -4.74 -16.28
CA ASN A 74 -0.80 -3.67 -15.58
C ASN A 74 -1.34 -4.20 -14.25
N ILE A 75 -1.02 -3.49 -13.18
CA ILE A 75 -1.43 -3.83 -11.83
C ILE A 75 -2.07 -2.62 -11.15
N ASN A 76 -3.03 -2.88 -10.27
CA ASN A 76 -3.52 -1.89 -9.31
C ASN A 76 -3.02 -2.29 -7.94
N ILE A 77 -2.63 -1.30 -7.15
CA ILE A 77 -2.24 -1.49 -5.76
C ILE A 77 -3.42 -1.06 -4.91
N GLU A 78 -3.78 -1.89 -3.95
CA GLU A 78 -4.73 -1.56 -2.91
C GLU A 78 -4.02 -1.60 -1.55
N LEU A 79 -4.29 -0.57 -0.76
CA LEU A 79 -3.93 -0.53 0.65
C LEU A 79 -5.21 -0.49 1.46
N GLN A 80 -5.38 -1.50 2.30
CA GLN A 80 -6.48 -1.57 3.25
C GLN A 80 -5.99 -1.25 4.64
N PHE A 81 -6.64 -0.28 5.26
CA PHE A 81 -6.39 0.16 6.62
C PHE A 81 -7.37 -0.50 7.58
N HIS A 82 -6.85 -0.92 8.72
CA HIS A 82 -7.65 -1.40 9.83
C HIS A 82 -7.24 -0.63 11.08
N THR A 83 -8.19 0.07 11.68
CA THR A 83 -8.00 0.73 12.98
C THR A 83 -9.05 0.26 13.97
N THR A 84 -8.66 0.14 15.23
CA THR A 84 -9.57 -0.13 16.35
C THR A 84 -10.20 1.16 16.91
N ASP A 85 -9.67 2.33 16.51
CA ASP A 85 -10.10 3.63 16.99
C ASP A 85 -10.27 4.62 15.81
N THR A 86 -11.09 5.66 15.97
CA THR A 86 -11.49 6.63 14.93
C THR A 86 -10.35 7.52 14.39
N HIS A 87 -9.09 7.18 14.65
CA HIS A 87 -7.97 8.08 14.49
C HIS A 87 -7.25 7.88 13.16
N ARG A 88 -7.33 8.93 12.34
CA ARG A 88 -6.53 9.27 11.13
C ARG A 88 -6.31 8.14 10.11
N SER A 89 -6.88 8.33 8.92
CA SER A 89 -6.58 7.49 7.77
C SER A 89 -5.08 7.56 7.41
N PRO A 90 -4.46 6.43 7.05
CA PRO A 90 -3.07 6.38 6.62
C PRO A 90 -2.93 7.09 5.28
N VAL A 91 -1.79 7.75 5.08
CA VAL A 91 -1.49 8.49 3.85
C VAL A 91 -0.42 7.74 3.06
N VAL A 92 -0.72 7.47 1.79
CA VAL A 92 0.27 6.97 0.84
C VAL A 92 0.94 8.18 0.20
N TYR A 93 2.22 8.36 0.47
CA TYR A 93 2.97 9.51 -0.03
C TYR A 93 3.57 9.26 -1.41
N GLU A 94 4.03 8.03 -1.67
CA GLU A 94 4.71 7.71 -2.92
C GLU A 94 4.60 6.22 -3.24
N ILE A 95 4.38 5.91 -4.52
CA ILE A 95 4.54 4.58 -5.09
C ILE A 95 5.41 4.70 -6.34
N VAL A 96 6.51 3.92 -6.39
CA VAL A 96 7.40 3.84 -7.54
C VAL A 96 7.66 2.39 -7.90
N MET A 97 7.57 2.09 -9.19
CA MET A 97 8.05 0.83 -9.76
C MET A 97 9.52 0.98 -10.13
N LEU A 98 10.36 0.05 -9.67
CA LEU A 98 11.80 0.00 -9.98
C LEU A 98 12.12 -1.21 -10.86
#